data_AF-A0AAD7E1A7-F1
#
_entry.id   AF-A0AAD7E1A7-F1
#
_cell.length_a   1.000
_cell.length_b   1.000
_cell.length_c   1.000
_cell.angle_alpha   90.00
_cell.angle_beta   90.00
_cell.angle_gamma   90.00
#
_symmetry.space_group_name_H-M   'P 1'
#
loop_
_entity.id
_entity.type
_entity.pdbx_description
1 polymer ?
#
loop_
_entity_poly.entity_id
_entity_poly.type
_entity_poly.pdbx_seq_one_letter_code
_entity_poly.pdbx_strand_id
1 'polypeptide(L)'
;MLQNDGTSTFEDLIACFDTYTVFQGYYSDETYAAAQPTPEQLHGWEDLVSSLLSVDRNCTSVVVPESIAQIHEVSLFNDSMGPQYCIASEIYSVNGVYAKGWGFLAVPAAQEAIKRNLHFAAPHPAYDLFTPEQAGALFKSTGARSLLIAGRHRMASPAPSDCVVPTSNTTIYYKTDPAHNVAEPFFSASETIREWQRAHGGCPAPSCAFVQMHGKKSTTCPTDTLFLSSGLGRGASSVAWYTGPADRPIKRLTAELASKFPTWKVSLPSDSDCRLTATENVFGRLVNGIAAQSVCTTFASADSATGEFVHIEQAAVARGEEAYHGWTAALLAAFSPAAAYT
;
A
#
# COMPACT_ATOMS: atom_id res chain seq x y z
N MET A 1 -0.96 0.77 22.36
CA MET A 1 -1.05 -0.71 22.25
C MET A 1 0.32 -1.43 22.22
N LEU A 2 1.43 -0.75 22.52
CA LEU A 2 2.80 -1.27 22.31
C LEU A 2 3.54 -1.71 23.59
N GLN A 3 2.85 -1.83 24.73
CA GLN A 3 3.51 -2.23 25.98
C GLN A 3 3.48 -3.76 26.13
N ASN A 4 4.65 -4.38 25.87
CA ASN A 4 5.12 -5.63 26.48
C ASN A 4 4.69 -7.01 25.91
N ASP A 5 4.38 -7.13 24.61
CA ASP A 5 3.99 -8.42 23.99
C ASP A 5 5.15 -9.26 23.41
N GLY A 6 6.41 -8.98 23.76
CA GLY A 6 7.54 -9.77 23.25
C GLY A 6 7.78 -9.63 21.74
N THR A 7 7.15 -8.65 21.07
CA THR A 7 7.46 -8.27 19.70
C THR A 7 8.87 -7.72 19.63
N SER A 8 9.78 -8.53 19.09
CA SER A 8 11.21 -8.19 19.01
C SER A 8 11.61 -7.71 17.63
N THR A 9 10.90 -8.13 16.59
CA THR A 9 11.18 -7.75 15.21
C THR A 9 10.09 -6.87 14.63
N PHE A 10 10.43 -6.11 13.58
CA PHE A 10 9.43 -5.30 12.88
C PHE A 10 8.34 -6.17 12.25
N GLU A 11 8.69 -7.34 11.72
CA GLU A 11 7.75 -8.31 11.16
C GLU A 11 6.74 -8.82 12.21
N ASP A 12 7.20 -9.14 13.44
CA ASP A 12 6.31 -9.51 14.55
C ASP A 12 5.32 -8.40 14.89
N LEU A 13 5.77 -7.14 14.82
CA LEU A 13 4.92 -5.98 15.05
C LEU A 13 3.81 -5.87 13.99
N ILE A 14 4.15 -6.07 12.72
CA ILE A 14 3.16 -6.02 11.63
C ILE A 14 2.14 -7.14 11.79
N ALA A 15 2.58 -8.36 12.11
CA ALA A 15 1.68 -9.47 12.41
C ALA A 15 0.76 -9.15 13.60
N CYS A 16 1.30 -8.53 14.67
CA CYS A 16 0.51 -8.08 15.81
C CYS A 16 -0.57 -7.07 15.40
N PHE A 17 -0.21 -6.04 14.61
CA PHE A 17 -1.18 -5.07 14.12
C PHE A 17 -2.26 -5.67 13.21
N ASP A 18 -1.92 -6.65 12.38
CA ASP A 18 -2.94 -7.30 11.54
C ASP A 18 -3.99 -8.06 12.37
N THR A 19 -3.68 -8.50 13.59
CA THR A 19 -4.67 -9.13 14.49
C THR A 19 -5.79 -8.17 14.92
N TYR A 20 -5.55 -6.86 14.87
CA TYR A 20 -6.53 -5.83 15.20
C TYR A 20 -7.35 -5.38 13.98
N THR A 21 -7.10 -5.92 12.78
CA THR A 21 -7.85 -5.56 11.57
C THR A 21 -9.35 -5.77 11.79
N VAL A 22 -10.13 -4.71 11.52
CA VAL A 22 -11.60 -4.80 11.62
C VAL A 22 -12.14 -5.83 10.64
N PHE A 23 -12.84 -6.84 11.16
CA PHE A 23 -13.26 -7.99 10.37
C PHE A 23 -14.46 -7.69 9.43
N GLN A 24 -14.71 -8.63 8.52
CA GLN A 24 -15.81 -8.58 7.56
C GLN A 24 -17.18 -8.40 8.23
N GLY A 25 -17.99 -7.46 7.73
CA GLY A 25 -19.36 -7.23 8.21
C GLY A 25 -19.47 -6.65 9.62
N TYR A 26 -18.38 -6.13 10.17
CA TYR A 26 -18.36 -5.48 11.49
C TYR A 26 -19.26 -4.24 11.56
N TYR A 27 -19.23 -3.40 10.52
CA TYR A 27 -19.94 -2.12 10.53
C TYR A 27 -21.37 -2.25 10.02
N SER A 28 -22.31 -1.75 10.84
CA SER A 28 -23.59 -1.20 10.38
C SER A 28 -23.39 0.16 9.69
N ASP A 29 -24.43 0.73 9.07
CA ASP A 29 -24.32 2.08 8.51
C ASP A 29 -24.00 3.15 9.55
N GLU A 30 -24.61 3.06 10.74
CA GLU A 30 -24.37 3.97 11.86
C GLU A 30 -22.93 3.85 12.37
N THR A 31 -22.45 2.63 12.61
CA THR A 31 -21.09 2.41 13.14
C THR A 31 -20.02 2.69 12.10
N TYR A 32 -20.29 2.46 10.80
CA TYR A 32 -19.42 2.93 9.72
C TYR A 32 -19.33 4.45 9.72
N ALA A 33 -20.46 5.16 9.79
CA ALA A 33 -20.46 6.62 9.78
C ALA A 33 -19.69 7.18 10.99
N ALA A 34 -19.87 6.57 12.17
CA ALA A 34 -19.10 6.91 13.36
C ALA A 34 -17.60 6.58 13.26
N ALA A 35 -17.22 5.61 12.42
CA ALA A 35 -15.84 5.23 12.16
C ALA A 35 -15.15 6.10 11.10
N GLN A 36 -15.89 6.86 10.29
CA GLN A 36 -15.30 7.78 9.31
C GLN A 36 -14.71 9.03 9.99
N PRO A 37 -13.62 9.60 9.45
CA PRO A 37 -13.08 10.87 9.93
C PRO A 37 -14.06 12.02 9.68
N THR A 38 -14.16 12.95 10.62
CA THR A 38 -14.67 14.31 10.32
C THR A 38 -13.68 15.06 9.42
N PRO A 39 -14.07 16.18 8.78
CA PRO A 39 -13.13 16.98 8.00
C PRO A 39 -11.86 17.42 8.79
N GLU A 40 -12.02 17.81 10.06
CA GLU A 40 -10.91 18.22 10.93
C GLU A 40 -10.01 17.03 11.31
N GLN A 41 -10.61 15.85 11.45
CA GLN A 41 -9.88 14.61 11.69
C GLN A 41 -9.11 14.15 10.46
N LEU A 42 -9.71 14.24 9.27
CA LEU A 42 -9.07 13.91 8.02
C LEU A 42 -7.86 14.82 7.79
N HIS A 43 -8.01 16.12 8.00
CA HIS A 43 -6.90 17.07 7.93
C HIS A 43 -5.80 16.74 8.95
N GLY A 44 -6.18 16.43 10.20
CA GLY A 44 -5.22 15.99 11.22
C GLY A 44 -4.50 14.69 10.85
N TRP A 45 -5.18 13.77 10.17
CA TRP A 45 -4.59 12.54 9.66
C TRP A 45 -3.56 12.81 8.55
N GLU A 46 -3.89 13.68 7.60
CA GLU A 46 -2.98 14.12 6.54
C GLU A 46 -1.74 14.84 7.10
N ASP A 47 -1.93 15.75 8.06
CA ASP A 47 -0.84 16.45 8.73
C ASP A 47 0.08 15.49 9.48
N LEU A 48 -0.48 14.49 10.17
CA LEU A 48 0.29 13.44 10.84
C LEU A 48 1.10 12.61 9.84
N VAL A 49 0.49 12.18 8.73
CA VAL A 49 1.15 11.40 7.67
C VAL A 49 2.33 12.19 7.08
N SER A 50 2.10 13.45 6.71
CA SER A 50 3.12 14.34 6.14
C SER A 50 4.28 14.59 7.12
N SER A 51 3.95 14.85 8.39
CA SER A 51 4.94 15.08 9.45
C SER A 51 5.79 13.84 9.71
N LEU A 52 5.17 12.65 9.72
CA LEU A 52 5.87 11.39 9.94
C LEU A 52 6.90 11.12 8.83
N LEU A 53 6.56 11.38 7.56
CA LEU A 53 7.49 11.22 6.42
C LEU A 53 8.75 12.10 6.50
N SER A 54 8.70 13.15 7.31
CA SER A 54 9.77 14.15 7.46
C SER A 54 10.64 13.93 8.71
N VAL A 55 10.34 12.90 9.50
CA VAL A 55 11.04 12.62 10.76
C VAL A 55 12.52 12.30 10.53
N ASP A 56 13.37 12.74 11.46
CA ASP A 56 14.77 12.31 11.52
C ASP A 56 15.25 12.16 12.96
N ARG A 57 15.56 10.92 13.33
CA ARG A 57 16.07 10.43 14.62
C ARG A 57 15.22 10.75 15.85
N ASN A 58 14.07 11.41 15.70
CA ASN A 58 13.24 11.84 16.82
C ASN A 58 11.74 11.67 16.52
N CYS A 59 11.17 10.48 16.76
CA CYS A 59 9.73 10.27 16.58
C CYS A 59 8.87 11.17 17.46
N THR A 60 9.38 11.65 18.60
CA THR A 60 8.60 12.53 19.50
C THR A 60 8.52 13.97 18.99
N SER A 61 9.23 14.33 17.92
CA SER A 61 9.05 15.64 17.27
C SER A 61 7.78 15.70 16.42
N VAL A 62 7.19 14.55 16.09
CA VAL A 62 5.93 14.48 15.34
C VAL A 62 4.79 14.76 16.31
N VAL A 63 4.16 15.92 16.16
CA VAL A 63 2.99 16.31 16.96
C VAL A 63 1.76 15.65 16.35
N VAL A 64 1.07 14.82 17.14
CA VAL A 64 -0.24 14.29 16.75
C VAL A 64 -1.28 15.41 16.87
N PRO A 65 -1.99 15.79 15.79
CA PRO A 65 -2.98 16.85 15.87
C PRO A 65 -4.10 16.54 16.86
N GLU A 66 -4.58 17.57 17.58
CA GLU A 66 -5.59 17.42 18.65
C GLU A 66 -6.85 16.71 18.17
N SER A 67 -7.27 16.93 16.91
CA SER A 67 -8.45 16.30 16.31
C SER A 67 -8.37 14.77 16.27
N ILE A 68 -7.16 14.21 16.23
CA ILE A 68 -6.90 12.76 16.15
C ILE A 68 -6.08 12.21 17.32
N ALA A 69 -5.72 13.04 18.32
CA ALA A 69 -4.90 12.62 19.46
C ALA A 69 -5.58 11.57 20.36
N GLN A 70 -6.89 11.39 20.23
CA GLN A 70 -7.64 10.30 20.89
C GLN A 70 -7.79 9.06 20.01
N ILE A 71 -7.27 9.08 18.79
CA ILE A 71 -7.39 8.00 17.80
C ILE A 71 -6.01 7.40 17.52
N HIS A 72 -4.99 8.22 17.27
CA HIS A 72 -3.64 7.79 16.93
C HIS A 72 -2.59 8.26 17.93
N GLU A 73 -1.51 7.48 18.02
CA GLU A 73 -0.25 7.87 18.65
C GLU A 73 0.91 7.69 17.67
N VAL A 74 1.99 8.45 17.89
CA VAL A 74 3.29 8.16 17.28
C VAL A 74 4.18 7.50 18.30
N SER A 75 4.73 6.36 17.93
CA SER A 75 5.62 5.57 18.77
C SER A 75 6.96 5.31 18.08
N LEU A 76 8.02 5.19 18.87
CA LEU A 76 9.31 4.67 18.43
C LEU A 76 9.30 3.16 18.65
N PHE A 77 9.52 2.40 17.59
CA PHE A 77 9.74 0.96 17.67
C PHE A 77 11.23 0.62 17.44
N ASN A 78 11.78 -0.18 18.34
CA ASN A 78 13.15 -0.66 18.29
C ASN A 78 13.17 -2.08 17.75
N ASP A 79 13.43 -2.23 16.45
CA ASP A 79 13.60 -3.55 15.84
C ASP A 79 14.93 -4.18 16.31
N SER A 80 14.87 -5.35 16.92
CA SER A 80 16.06 -6.09 17.37
C SER A 80 16.95 -6.57 16.22
N MET A 81 16.42 -6.62 15.00
CA MET A 81 17.08 -7.14 13.80
C MET A 81 17.19 -6.09 12.68
N GLY A 82 16.98 -4.80 12.99
CA GLY A 82 16.86 -3.75 11.98
C GLY A 82 17.03 -2.33 12.53
N PRO A 83 16.72 -1.31 11.72
CA PRO A 83 16.70 0.08 12.18
C PRO A 83 15.51 0.33 13.11
N GLN A 84 15.48 1.52 13.71
CA GLN A 84 14.31 1.99 14.44
C GLN A 84 13.26 2.54 13.49
N TYR A 85 11.98 2.51 13.90
CA TYR A 85 10.85 2.99 13.11
C TYR A 85 9.97 3.95 13.91
N CYS A 86 9.48 5.01 13.25
CA CYS A 86 8.40 5.82 13.79
C CYS A 86 7.08 5.30 13.22
N ILE A 87 6.11 5.09 14.10
CA ILE A 87 4.87 4.39 13.76
C ILE A 87 3.69 5.21 14.26
N ALA A 88 2.85 5.66 13.33
CA ALA A 88 1.54 6.22 13.61
C ALA A 88 0.49 5.11 13.56
N SER A 89 -0.11 4.76 14.70
CA SER A 89 -1.09 3.67 14.81
C SER A 89 -2.26 4.04 15.71
N GLU A 90 -3.41 3.40 15.49
CA GLU A 90 -4.57 3.58 16.38
C GLU A 90 -4.27 3.10 17.81
N ILE A 91 -4.78 3.82 18.81
CA ILE A 91 -4.48 3.57 20.23
C ILE A 91 -5.53 2.73 20.96
N TYR A 92 -6.74 2.61 20.40
CA TYR A 92 -7.85 1.88 21.01
C TYR A 92 -8.35 0.73 20.14
N SER A 93 -8.63 -0.39 20.80
CA SER A 93 -9.38 -1.49 20.23
C SER A 93 -10.72 -1.67 20.95
N VAL A 94 -11.74 -2.09 20.21
CA VAL A 94 -13.06 -2.45 20.72
C VAL A 94 -13.33 -3.87 20.26
N ASN A 95 -13.61 -4.78 21.20
CA ASN A 95 -13.81 -6.20 20.91
C ASN A 95 -12.64 -6.87 20.17
N GLY A 96 -11.41 -6.45 20.46
CA GLY A 96 -10.20 -7.04 19.88
C GLY A 96 -9.84 -6.54 18.47
N VAL A 97 -10.54 -5.55 17.93
CA VAL A 97 -10.20 -4.90 16.65
C VAL A 97 -10.08 -3.39 16.80
N TYR A 98 -9.45 -2.70 15.85
CA TYR A 98 -9.33 -1.25 15.82
C TYR A 98 -10.70 -0.57 15.96
N ALA A 99 -10.76 0.49 16.77
CA ALA A 99 -12.00 1.22 17.00
C ALA A 99 -12.50 1.93 15.72
N LYS A 100 -11.59 2.47 14.90
CA LYS A 100 -11.91 3.21 13.67
C LYS A 100 -11.50 2.46 12.39
N GLY A 101 -10.42 1.69 12.43
CA GLY A 101 -9.94 0.92 11.29
C GLY A 101 -9.32 1.79 10.18
N TRP A 102 -8.70 2.90 10.54
CA TRP A 102 -7.97 3.80 9.64
C TRP A 102 -6.60 3.24 9.24
N GLY A 103 -6.05 2.35 10.07
CA GLY A 103 -4.79 1.66 9.80
C GLY A 103 -3.59 2.38 10.42
N PHE A 104 -2.42 2.07 9.90
CA PHE A 104 -1.16 2.60 10.40
C PHE A 104 -0.18 2.96 9.30
N LEU A 105 0.73 3.87 9.63
CA LEU A 105 1.86 4.27 8.80
C LEU A 105 3.15 4.04 9.58
N ALA A 106 4.12 3.39 8.95
CA ALA A 106 5.47 3.25 9.48
C ALA A 106 6.50 3.86 8.53
N VAL A 107 7.50 4.52 9.11
CA VAL A 107 8.67 5.07 8.40
C VAL A 107 9.95 4.74 9.17
N PRO A 108 11.11 4.63 8.53
CA PRO A 108 12.38 4.54 9.26
C PRO A 108 12.58 5.79 10.12
N ALA A 109 12.98 5.61 11.38
CA ALA A 109 13.11 6.73 12.31
C ALA A 109 14.24 7.70 11.94
N ALA A 110 15.29 7.21 11.27
CA ALA A 110 16.41 8.02 10.78
C ALA A 110 16.42 8.05 9.25
N GLN A 111 16.64 9.22 8.65
CA GLN A 111 16.63 9.35 7.19
C GLN A 111 17.72 8.52 6.51
N GLU A 112 18.87 8.33 7.18
CA GLU A 112 19.95 7.47 6.67
C GLU A 112 19.59 5.99 6.51
N ALA A 113 18.53 5.51 7.19
CA ALA A 113 18.02 4.15 7.03
C ALA A 113 17.21 4.00 5.73
N ILE A 114 16.73 5.11 5.15
CA ILE A 114 16.01 5.11 3.88
C ILE A 114 17.03 4.95 2.76
N LYS A 115 16.95 3.82 2.05
CA LYS A 115 17.81 3.50 0.91
C LYS A 115 17.11 3.67 -0.42
N ARG A 116 15.78 3.63 -0.46
CA ARG A 116 14.98 3.78 -1.69
C ARG A 116 13.68 4.53 -1.39
N ASN A 117 13.19 5.30 -2.35
CA ASN A 117 11.88 5.94 -2.28
C ASN A 117 10.77 4.95 -2.69
N LEU A 118 10.85 3.73 -2.15
CA LEU A 118 9.77 2.76 -2.27
C LEU A 118 8.74 3.07 -1.18
N HIS A 119 7.47 3.06 -1.57
CA HIS A 119 6.34 3.22 -0.67
C HIS A 119 5.50 1.96 -0.79
N PHE A 120 5.57 1.10 0.22
CA PHE A 120 4.79 -0.13 0.26
C PHE A 120 3.43 0.12 0.87
N ALA A 121 2.42 -0.55 0.33
CA ALA A 121 1.11 -0.53 0.93
C ALA A 121 0.38 -1.88 0.77
N ALA A 122 -0.40 -2.26 1.78
CA ALA A 122 -1.32 -3.40 1.71
C ALA A 122 -2.74 -2.92 2.05
N PRO A 123 -3.61 -2.72 1.04
CA PRO A 123 -4.94 -2.17 1.25
C PRO A 123 -5.93 -3.20 1.79
N HIS A 124 -5.65 -4.50 1.71
CA HIS A 124 -6.61 -5.58 1.98
C HIS A 124 -6.15 -6.54 3.11
N PRO A 125 -5.84 -6.03 4.31
CA PRO A 125 -5.52 -6.88 5.46
C PRO A 125 -6.67 -7.86 5.74
N ALA A 126 -6.34 -9.05 6.28
CA ALA A 126 -7.23 -10.19 6.50
C ALA A 126 -8.00 -10.76 5.27
N TYR A 127 -8.14 -10.02 4.16
CA TYR A 127 -8.72 -10.51 2.91
C TYR A 127 -7.65 -11.10 1.99
N ASP A 128 -6.57 -10.34 1.78
CA ASP A 128 -5.39 -10.75 1.05
C ASP A 128 -4.35 -11.28 2.05
N LEU A 129 -4.64 -12.43 2.66
CA LEU A 129 -3.84 -13.01 3.75
C LEU A 129 -2.33 -12.95 3.46
N PHE A 130 -1.56 -12.55 4.47
CA PHE A 130 -0.10 -12.38 4.47
C PHE A 130 0.44 -11.20 3.66
N THR A 131 -0.41 -10.39 3.02
CA THR A 131 0.08 -9.17 2.33
C THR A 131 0.60 -8.09 3.28
N PRO A 132 0.02 -7.85 4.49
CA PRO A 132 0.59 -6.90 5.43
C PRO A 132 2.01 -7.28 5.88
N GLU A 133 2.20 -8.52 6.30
CA GLU A 133 3.48 -9.06 6.78
C GLU A 133 4.53 -9.05 5.68
N GLN A 134 4.14 -9.45 4.46
CA GLN A 134 5.02 -9.35 3.30
C GLN A 134 5.41 -7.90 3.01
N ALA A 135 4.44 -6.97 2.99
CA ALA A 135 4.73 -5.56 2.76
C ALA A 135 5.68 -5.00 3.84
N GLY A 136 5.52 -5.42 5.10
CA GLY A 136 6.40 -5.09 6.22
C GLY A 136 7.82 -5.61 6.04
N ALA A 137 7.99 -6.89 5.72
CA ALA A 137 9.29 -7.50 5.48
C ALA A 137 10.03 -6.86 4.28
N LEU A 138 9.30 -6.53 3.21
CA LEU A 138 9.87 -5.87 2.04
C LEU A 138 10.21 -4.40 2.31
N PHE A 139 9.38 -3.69 3.07
CA PHE A 139 9.66 -2.34 3.53
C PHE A 139 10.98 -2.29 4.31
N LYS A 140 11.14 -3.17 5.30
CA LYS A 140 12.37 -3.28 6.10
C LYS A 140 13.58 -3.66 5.24
N SER A 141 13.49 -4.76 4.50
CA SER A 141 14.64 -5.35 3.79
C SER A 141 15.13 -4.51 2.61
N THR A 142 14.29 -3.62 2.06
CA THR A 142 14.70 -2.74 0.95
C THR A 142 15.17 -1.35 1.40
N GLY A 143 15.02 -1.02 2.69
CA GLY A 143 15.21 0.34 3.20
C GLY A 143 14.23 1.31 2.55
N ALA A 144 12.96 0.91 2.46
CA ALA A 144 11.90 1.71 1.86
C ALA A 144 11.57 2.93 2.72
N ARG A 145 10.88 3.92 2.13
CA ARG A 145 10.55 5.19 2.76
C ARG A 145 9.32 5.09 3.65
N SER A 146 8.29 4.37 3.22
CA SER A 146 7.06 4.22 4.01
C SER A 146 6.38 2.88 3.79
N LEU A 147 5.61 2.48 4.80
CA LEU A 147 4.69 1.36 4.80
C LEU A 147 3.30 1.83 5.27
N LEU A 148 2.28 1.67 4.43
CA LEU A 148 0.90 1.99 4.77
C LEU A 148 0.03 0.73 4.72
N ILE A 149 -0.58 0.36 5.85
CA ILE A 149 -1.50 -0.79 5.93
C ILE A 149 -2.87 -0.28 6.36
N ALA A 150 -3.91 -0.71 5.65
CA ALA A 150 -5.28 -0.36 6.05
C ALA A 150 -5.63 -0.99 7.41
N GLY A 151 -6.58 -0.41 8.15
CA GLY A 151 -6.98 -0.92 9.46
C GLY A 151 -8.21 -1.83 9.43
N ARG A 152 -8.78 -2.07 8.24
CA ARG A 152 -10.03 -2.81 8.11
C ARG A 152 -10.04 -3.68 6.87
N HIS A 153 -10.74 -4.81 7.01
CA HIS A 153 -11.08 -5.70 5.93
C HIS A 153 -11.87 -4.93 4.86
N ARG A 154 -11.59 -5.17 3.58
CA ARG A 154 -12.26 -4.46 2.47
C ARG A 154 -13.79 -4.58 2.50
N MET A 155 -14.30 -5.64 3.11
CA MET A 155 -15.73 -5.92 3.32
C MET A 155 -16.19 -5.69 4.78
N ALA A 156 -15.49 -4.87 5.56
CA ALA A 156 -15.89 -4.55 6.94
C ALA A 156 -17.28 -3.92 7.01
N SER A 157 -17.70 -3.22 5.95
CA SER A 157 -19.11 -2.92 5.68
C SER A 157 -19.59 -3.70 4.44
N PRO A 158 -20.82 -4.25 4.45
CA PRO A 158 -21.41 -4.91 3.28
C PRO A 158 -21.94 -3.92 2.23
N ALA A 159 -22.09 -2.64 2.56
CA ALA A 159 -22.60 -1.64 1.64
C ALA A 159 -21.65 -1.37 0.46
N PRO A 160 -22.18 -1.17 -0.76
CA PRO A 160 -21.37 -0.84 -1.93
C PRO A 160 -20.72 0.54 -1.78
N SER A 161 -19.60 0.76 -2.47
CA SER A 161 -18.97 2.07 -2.60
C SER A 161 -19.73 2.91 -3.62
N ASP A 162 -19.86 4.21 -3.33
CA ASP A 162 -20.39 5.20 -4.28
C ASP A 162 -19.33 5.73 -5.26
N CYS A 163 -18.05 5.37 -5.06
CA CYS A 163 -16.94 5.89 -5.86
C CYS A 163 -16.74 5.07 -7.15
N VAL A 164 -16.18 3.87 -7.04
CA VAL A 164 -15.94 3.01 -8.19
C VAL A 164 -17.19 2.16 -8.44
N VAL A 165 -17.91 2.48 -9.52
CA VAL A 165 -19.03 1.65 -9.98
C VAL A 165 -18.48 0.51 -10.84
N PRO A 166 -18.74 -0.77 -10.49
CA PRO A 166 -18.25 -1.90 -11.24
C PRO A 166 -18.88 -1.95 -12.64
N THR A 167 -18.07 -2.30 -13.64
CA THR A 167 -18.53 -2.50 -15.02
C THR A 167 -19.34 -3.79 -15.21
N SER A 168 -19.29 -4.71 -14.23
CA SER A 168 -20.00 -5.98 -14.24
C SER A 168 -20.95 -6.07 -13.04
N ASN A 169 -22.19 -6.50 -13.30
CA ASN A 169 -23.27 -6.62 -12.32
C ASN A 169 -22.99 -7.68 -11.23
N THR A 170 -21.93 -8.49 -11.38
CA THR A 170 -21.53 -9.54 -10.43
C THR A 170 -20.36 -9.12 -9.54
N THR A 171 -19.73 -7.97 -9.81
CA THR A 171 -18.68 -7.40 -8.96
C THR A 171 -19.31 -6.38 -8.03
N ILE A 172 -18.90 -6.38 -6.76
CA ILE A 172 -19.25 -5.34 -5.79
C ILE A 172 -17.94 -4.78 -5.24
N TYR A 173 -17.76 -3.47 -5.38
CA TYR A 173 -16.76 -2.73 -4.61
C TYR A 173 -17.43 -2.20 -3.36
N TYR A 174 -16.85 -2.49 -2.20
CA TYR A 174 -17.45 -2.15 -0.90
C TYR A 174 -16.99 -0.77 -0.45
N LYS A 175 -17.82 -0.05 0.33
CA LYS A 175 -17.43 1.27 0.82
C LYS A 175 -16.17 1.24 1.71
N THR A 176 -15.89 0.12 2.36
CA THR A 176 -14.67 -0.10 3.15
C THR A 176 -13.49 -0.65 2.34
N ASP A 177 -13.56 -0.68 1.00
CA ASP A 177 -12.47 -1.15 0.14
C ASP A 177 -11.46 -0.03 -0.14
N PRO A 178 -10.27 -0.05 0.46
CA PRO A 178 -9.33 1.07 0.39
C PRO A 178 -8.75 1.32 -1.00
N ALA A 179 -8.80 0.33 -1.88
CA ALA A 179 -8.35 0.45 -3.26
C ALA A 179 -9.42 1.04 -4.19
N HIS A 180 -10.68 1.09 -3.75
CA HIS A 180 -11.84 1.42 -4.61
C HIS A 180 -12.75 2.51 -4.04
N ASN A 181 -12.35 3.15 -2.94
CA ASN A 181 -13.10 4.25 -2.33
C ASN A 181 -12.20 5.35 -1.82
N VAL A 182 -12.47 6.59 -2.24
CA VAL A 182 -11.72 7.79 -1.82
C VAL A 182 -12.08 8.27 -0.41
N ALA A 183 -13.21 7.82 0.14
CA ALA A 183 -13.61 8.15 1.51
C ALA A 183 -12.77 7.40 2.57
N GLU A 184 -12.00 6.40 2.17
CA GLU A 184 -11.18 5.61 3.09
C GLU A 184 -9.93 6.41 3.52
N PRO A 185 -9.59 6.47 4.83
CA PRO A 185 -8.39 7.17 5.32
C PRO A 185 -7.07 6.69 4.67
N PHE A 186 -7.05 5.45 4.20
CA PHE A 186 -5.96 4.88 3.43
C PHE A 186 -5.72 5.61 2.09
N PHE A 187 -6.79 6.04 1.41
CA PHE A 187 -6.67 6.81 0.16
C PHE A 187 -6.04 8.18 0.43
N SER A 188 -6.57 8.90 1.42
CA SER A 188 -6.03 10.21 1.85
C SER A 188 -4.56 10.08 2.27
N ALA A 189 -4.19 9.09 3.09
CA ALA A 189 -2.79 8.83 3.43
C ALA A 189 -1.92 8.54 2.19
N SER A 190 -2.41 7.74 1.24
CA SER A 190 -1.68 7.43 0.00
C SER A 190 -1.45 8.68 -0.84
N GLU A 191 -2.47 9.55 -0.96
CA GLU A 191 -2.38 10.84 -1.63
C GLU A 191 -1.36 11.76 -0.94
N THR A 192 -1.42 11.90 0.39
CA THR A 192 -0.46 12.70 1.16
C THR A 192 0.97 12.19 0.97
N ILE A 193 1.21 10.88 1.02
CA ILE A 193 2.52 10.28 0.79
C ILE A 193 3.03 10.64 -0.62
N ARG A 194 2.17 10.57 -1.63
CA ARG A 194 2.53 10.91 -3.01
C ARG A 194 2.85 12.39 -3.18
N GLU A 195 2.03 13.28 -2.63
CA GLU A 195 2.27 14.72 -2.72
C GLU A 195 3.53 15.13 -1.96
N TRP A 196 3.77 14.53 -0.78
CA TRP A 196 5.02 14.69 -0.06
C TRP A 196 6.21 14.25 -0.92
N GLN A 197 6.18 13.05 -1.51
CA GLN A 197 7.28 12.55 -2.35
C GLN A 197 7.51 13.46 -3.58
N ARG A 198 6.44 14.04 -4.16
CA ARG A 198 6.55 15.00 -5.26
C ARG A 198 7.23 16.30 -4.84
N ALA A 199 6.87 16.83 -3.68
CA ALA A 199 7.51 18.01 -3.11
C ALA A 199 8.98 17.77 -2.71
N HIS A 200 9.35 16.51 -2.45
CA HIS A 200 10.68 16.11 -2.00
C HIS A 200 11.40 15.31 -3.09
N GLY A 201 11.65 15.94 -4.25
CA GLY A 201 12.50 15.40 -5.31
C GLY A 201 11.82 14.45 -6.30
N GLY A 202 10.49 14.33 -6.26
CA GLY A 202 9.73 13.54 -7.24
C GLY A 202 9.92 12.03 -7.08
N CYS A 203 9.44 11.27 -8.07
CA CYS A 203 9.53 9.81 -8.07
C CYS A 203 10.41 9.31 -9.23
N PRO A 204 11.74 9.42 -9.12
CA PRO A 204 12.64 8.98 -10.19
C PRO A 204 12.51 7.46 -10.39
N ALA A 205 12.17 7.07 -11.62
CA ALA A 205 11.91 5.68 -11.97
C ALA A 205 12.97 4.67 -11.51
N PRO A 206 14.29 4.96 -11.49
CA PRO A 206 15.29 4.00 -11.00
C PRO A 206 15.20 3.66 -9.51
N SER A 207 14.65 4.52 -8.66
CA SER A 207 14.74 4.38 -7.20
C SER A 207 13.44 4.67 -6.44
N CYS A 208 12.34 4.91 -7.17
CA CYS A 208 11.04 5.24 -6.59
C CYS A 208 9.89 4.46 -7.26
N ALA A 209 8.95 4.01 -6.43
CA ALA A 209 7.65 3.49 -6.85
C ALA A 209 6.69 3.43 -5.65
N PHE A 210 5.40 3.51 -5.94
CA PHE A 210 4.32 3.18 -5.01
C PHE A 210 3.85 1.75 -5.30
N VAL A 211 4.18 0.84 -4.39
CA VAL A 211 3.96 -0.60 -4.54
C VAL A 211 2.76 -1.02 -3.69
N GLN A 212 1.68 -1.45 -4.34
CA GLN A 212 0.52 -2.02 -3.65
C GLN A 212 0.52 -3.55 -3.76
N MET A 213 0.61 -4.20 -2.61
CA MET A 213 0.64 -5.65 -2.47
C MET A 213 -0.79 -6.18 -2.32
N HIS A 214 -1.20 -7.02 -3.27
CA HIS A 214 -2.49 -7.71 -3.26
C HIS A 214 -2.33 -9.23 -3.32
N GLY A 215 -3.39 -9.91 -2.96
CA GLY A 215 -3.55 -11.36 -3.03
C GLY A 215 -4.69 -11.73 -3.98
N LYS A 216 -4.45 -12.77 -4.80
CA LYS A 216 -5.50 -13.34 -5.63
C LYS A 216 -5.87 -14.76 -5.18
N LYS A 217 -7.14 -15.11 -5.36
CA LYS A 217 -7.64 -16.49 -5.20
C LYS A 217 -7.02 -17.39 -6.27
N SER A 218 -6.89 -18.68 -5.99
CA SER A 218 -6.38 -19.68 -6.94
C SER A 218 -7.19 -19.77 -8.24
N THR A 219 -8.48 -19.44 -8.18
CA THR A 219 -9.38 -19.40 -9.35
C THR A 219 -9.30 -18.11 -10.15
N THR A 220 -8.69 -17.05 -9.59
CA THR A 220 -8.53 -15.76 -10.27
C THR A 220 -7.13 -15.67 -10.88
N CYS A 221 -7.07 -15.47 -12.20
CA CYS A 221 -5.81 -15.53 -12.97
C CYS A 221 -4.99 -16.79 -12.62
N PRO A 222 -5.55 -17.99 -12.80
CA PRO A 222 -5.02 -19.23 -12.23
C PRO A 222 -3.63 -19.59 -12.75
N THR A 223 -3.26 -19.10 -13.94
CA THR A 223 -1.96 -19.41 -14.55
C THR A 223 -0.82 -18.57 -14.01
N ASP A 224 -1.10 -17.36 -13.48
CA ASP A 224 -0.06 -16.45 -13.03
C ASP A 224 0.23 -16.70 -11.55
N THR A 225 1.50 -16.87 -11.20
CA THR A 225 1.93 -16.84 -9.79
C THR A 225 1.96 -15.40 -9.31
N LEU A 226 2.49 -14.51 -10.17
CA LEU A 226 2.55 -13.07 -9.97
C LEU A 226 2.01 -12.37 -11.22
N PHE A 227 1.10 -11.42 -11.02
CA PHE A 227 0.62 -10.54 -12.08
C PHE A 227 0.82 -9.09 -11.65
N LEU A 228 1.68 -8.38 -12.38
CA LEU A 228 2.03 -7.00 -12.08
C LEU A 228 1.32 -6.09 -13.08
N SER A 229 0.79 -4.96 -12.63
CA SER A 229 0.20 -3.94 -13.51
C SER A 229 0.46 -2.52 -12.99
N SER A 230 0.35 -1.53 -13.87
CA SER A 230 0.46 -0.11 -13.54
C SER A 230 -0.90 0.60 -13.61
N GLY A 231 -2.03 -0.09 -13.40
CA GLY A 231 -3.35 0.54 -13.39
C GLY A 231 -3.89 0.90 -14.79
N LEU A 232 -3.38 0.26 -15.84
CA LEU A 232 -3.77 0.50 -17.22
C LEU A 232 -4.66 -0.62 -17.75
N GLY A 233 -5.56 -0.28 -18.68
CA GLY A 233 -6.42 -1.25 -19.36
C GLY A 233 -5.66 -2.20 -20.30
N ARG A 234 -6.42 -2.95 -21.11
CA ARG A 234 -5.87 -3.93 -22.08
C ARG A 234 -6.05 -3.51 -23.54
N GLY A 235 -6.35 -2.23 -23.79
CA GLY A 235 -6.36 -1.69 -25.14
C GLY A 235 -4.97 -1.70 -25.78
N ALA A 236 -4.91 -1.60 -27.11
CA ALA A 236 -3.64 -1.69 -27.85
C ALA A 236 -2.57 -0.70 -27.35
N SER A 237 -2.94 0.55 -27.03
CA SER A 237 -2.01 1.54 -26.48
C SER A 237 -1.52 1.17 -25.07
N SER A 238 -2.39 0.60 -24.22
CA SER A 238 -2.03 0.15 -22.88
C SER A 238 -1.11 -1.07 -22.92
N VAL A 239 -1.37 -2.04 -23.81
CA VAL A 239 -0.46 -3.19 -24.01
C VAL A 239 0.89 -2.71 -24.56
N ALA A 240 0.88 -1.83 -25.57
CA ALA A 240 2.09 -1.23 -26.13
C ALA A 240 2.90 -0.44 -25.10
N TRP A 241 2.24 0.11 -24.07
CA TRP A 241 2.94 0.71 -22.93
C TRP A 241 3.83 -0.36 -22.28
N TYR A 242 3.34 -1.53 -21.87
CA TYR A 242 4.18 -2.54 -21.22
C TYR A 242 5.31 -3.11 -22.10
N THR A 243 5.11 -3.20 -23.41
CA THR A 243 6.10 -3.76 -24.35
C THR A 243 7.05 -2.73 -24.97
N GLY A 244 6.75 -1.43 -24.83
CA GLY A 244 7.55 -0.36 -25.41
C GLY A 244 8.98 -0.30 -24.84
N PRO A 245 9.92 0.39 -25.52
CA PRO A 245 11.34 0.37 -25.15
C PRO A 245 11.66 1.14 -23.86
N ALA A 246 10.73 1.95 -23.35
CA ALA A 246 10.94 2.72 -22.13
C ALA A 246 11.32 1.81 -20.95
N ASP A 247 12.35 2.22 -20.22
CA ASP A 247 12.76 1.57 -18.98
C ASP A 247 11.82 2.01 -17.86
N ARG A 248 11.04 1.08 -17.32
CA ARG A 248 9.99 1.35 -16.33
C ARG A 248 10.15 0.45 -15.11
N PRO A 249 9.83 0.96 -13.90
CA PRO A 249 9.94 0.20 -12.65
C PRO A 249 9.35 -1.20 -12.74
N ILE A 250 8.12 -1.30 -13.26
CA ILE A 250 7.39 -2.57 -13.33
C ILE A 250 8.05 -3.60 -14.26
N LYS A 251 8.69 -3.14 -15.35
CA LYS A 251 9.38 -4.03 -16.29
C LYS A 251 10.64 -4.62 -15.67
N ARG A 252 11.45 -3.78 -15.00
CA ARG A 252 12.64 -4.24 -14.27
C ARG A 252 12.26 -5.20 -13.15
N LEU A 253 11.26 -4.84 -12.34
CA LEU A 253 10.79 -5.70 -11.26
C LEU A 253 10.27 -7.05 -11.79
N THR A 254 9.48 -7.06 -12.86
CA THR A 254 8.99 -8.30 -13.48
C THR A 254 10.16 -9.19 -13.95
N ALA A 255 11.16 -8.62 -14.62
CA ALA A 255 12.32 -9.36 -15.10
C ALA A 255 13.13 -9.95 -13.94
N GLU A 256 13.37 -9.17 -12.89
CA GLU A 256 14.09 -9.63 -11.70
C GLU A 256 13.32 -10.70 -10.94
N LEU A 257 12.00 -10.56 -10.79
CA LEU A 257 11.16 -11.59 -10.16
C LEU A 257 11.18 -12.90 -10.95
N ALA A 258 11.05 -12.84 -12.28
CA ALA A 258 11.15 -14.04 -13.13
C ALA A 258 12.53 -14.71 -13.00
N SER A 259 13.59 -13.93 -12.83
CA SER A 259 14.95 -14.42 -12.60
C SER A 259 15.12 -15.09 -11.23
N LYS A 260 14.57 -14.50 -10.15
CA LYS A 260 14.64 -15.07 -8.79
C LYS A 260 13.71 -16.26 -8.58
N PHE A 261 12.62 -16.34 -9.36
CA PHE A 261 11.63 -17.40 -9.26
C PHE A 261 11.37 -18.05 -10.63
N PRO A 262 12.32 -18.85 -11.15
CA PRO A 262 12.26 -19.37 -12.52
C PRO A 262 11.11 -20.37 -12.76
N THR A 263 10.51 -20.91 -11.69
CA THR A 263 9.35 -21.81 -11.77
C THR A 263 8.01 -21.07 -11.69
N TRP A 264 8.02 -19.76 -11.42
CA TRP A 264 6.82 -18.96 -11.29
C TRP A 264 6.47 -18.31 -12.63
N LYS A 265 5.17 -18.23 -12.92
CA LYS A 265 4.70 -17.39 -14.02
C LYS A 265 4.54 -15.96 -13.50
N VAL A 266 5.48 -15.09 -13.87
CA VAL A 266 5.47 -13.66 -13.57
C VAL A 266 5.08 -12.90 -14.84
N SER A 267 3.94 -12.22 -14.82
CA SER A 267 3.32 -11.66 -16.02
C SER A 267 3.00 -10.18 -15.88
N LEU A 268 3.13 -9.44 -16.98
CA LEU A 268 2.51 -8.13 -17.19
C LEU A 268 1.19 -8.28 -17.96
N PRO A 269 0.39 -7.21 -18.13
CA PRO A 269 -0.84 -7.26 -18.94
C PRO A 269 -0.60 -7.58 -20.43
N SER A 270 0.65 -7.49 -20.90
CA SER A 270 1.08 -7.93 -22.24
C SER A 270 1.27 -9.44 -22.36
N ASP A 271 1.44 -10.15 -21.25
CA ASP A 271 1.91 -11.55 -21.24
C ASP A 271 0.81 -12.53 -20.76
N SER A 272 -0.28 -12.00 -20.22
CA SER A 272 -1.37 -12.79 -19.64
C SER A 272 -2.73 -12.15 -19.86
N ASP A 273 -3.77 -13.00 -19.88
CA ASP A 273 -5.18 -12.62 -19.91
C ASP A 273 -5.77 -12.29 -18.53
N CYS A 274 -4.94 -12.21 -17.50
CA CYS A 274 -5.38 -11.76 -16.19
C CYS A 274 -6.01 -10.37 -16.26
N ARG A 275 -7.21 -10.26 -15.68
CA ARG A 275 -8.03 -9.03 -15.68
C ARG A 275 -7.76 -8.10 -14.50
N LEU A 276 -6.91 -8.49 -13.55
CA LEU A 276 -6.64 -7.72 -12.33
C LEU A 276 -5.60 -6.62 -12.59
N THR A 277 -5.88 -5.76 -13.56
CA THR A 277 -4.95 -4.72 -14.03
C THR A 277 -4.97 -3.43 -13.21
N ALA A 278 -5.68 -3.43 -12.08
CA ALA A 278 -5.89 -2.27 -11.20
C ALA A 278 -6.43 -1.01 -11.91
N THR A 279 -7.18 -1.17 -12.99
CA THR A 279 -7.81 -0.05 -13.71
C THR A 279 -8.80 0.72 -12.85
N GLU A 280 -9.40 0.04 -11.88
CA GLU A 280 -10.35 0.58 -10.92
C GLU A 280 -9.70 1.10 -9.63
N ASN A 281 -8.39 0.95 -9.47
CA ASN A 281 -7.70 1.40 -8.27
C ASN A 281 -7.65 2.94 -8.22
N VAL A 282 -8.29 3.56 -7.23
CA VAL A 282 -8.43 5.03 -7.16
C VAL A 282 -7.08 5.72 -6.97
N PHE A 283 -6.17 5.13 -6.19
CA PHE A 283 -4.82 5.67 -6.02
C PHE A 283 -3.97 5.45 -7.27
N GLY A 284 -4.08 4.29 -7.93
CA GLY A 284 -3.44 4.04 -9.22
C GLY A 284 -3.86 5.05 -10.29
N ARG A 285 -5.13 5.43 -10.34
CA ARG A 285 -5.65 6.50 -11.22
C ARG A 285 -5.00 7.85 -10.88
N LEU A 286 -4.94 8.22 -9.60
CA LEU A 286 -4.29 9.45 -9.13
C LEU A 286 -2.80 9.52 -9.53
N VAL A 287 -2.06 8.43 -9.31
CA VAL A 287 -0.65 8.33 -9.68
C VAL A 287 -0.46 8.50 -11.19
N ASN A 288 -1.34 7.92 -11.99
CA ASN A 288 -1.33 8.01 -13.45
C ASN A 288 -2.04 9.26 -14.00
N GLY A 289 -2.03 10.37 -13.27
CA GLY A 289 -2.40 11.69 -13.77
C GLY A 289 -3.89 12.02 -13.81
N ILE A 290 -4.76 11.17 -13.25
CA ILE A 290 -6.17 11.53 -13.07
C ILE A 290 -6.29 12.45 -11.85
N ALA A 291 -7.03 13.56 -12.00
CA ALA A 291 -7.24 14.50 -10.90
C ALA A 291 -8.06 13.86 -9.77
N ALA A 292 -7.77 14.20 -8.51
CA ALA A 292 -8.35 13.60 -7.31
C ALA A 292 -9.89 13.55 -7.34
N GLN A 293 -10.55 14.63 -7.77
CA GLN A 293 -12.01 14.72 -7.90
C GLN A 293 -12.62 13.81 -8.99
N SER A 294 -11.80 13.20 -9.84
CA SER A 294 -12.22 12.37 -10.98
C SER A 294 -11.74 10.92 -10.88
N VAL A 295 -10.96 10.55 -9.87
CA VAL A 295 -10.41 9.20 -9.73
C VAL A 295 -11.49 8.13 -9.49
N CYS A 296 -12.70 8.49 -9.10
CA CYS A 296 -13.81 7.54 -8.97
C CYS A 296 -14.35 7.06 -10.32
N THR A 297 -14.34 7.94 -11.34
CA THR A 297 -15.06 7.70 -12.60
C THR A 297 -14.17 7.65 -13.84
N THR A 298 -12.93 8.14 -13.74
CA THR A 298 -12.04 8.27 -14.89
C THR A 298 -10.90 7.27 -14.83
N PHE A 299 -10.80 6.42 -15.85
CA PHE A 299 -9.69 5.48 -16.02
C PHE A 299 -8.44 6.21 -16.52
N ALA A 300 -7.27 5.78 -16.05
CA ALA A 300 -5.98 6.23 -16.60
C ALA A 300 -5.75 5.68 -18.01
N SER A 301 -4.98 6.41 -18.82
CA SER A 301 -4.57 6.00 -20.16
C SER A 301 -3.07 5.80 -20.25
N ALA A 302 -2.61 5.17 -21.34
CA ALA A 302 -1.18 5.00 -21.59
C ALA A 302 -0.42 6.34 -21.68
N ASP A 303 -1.10 7.41 -22.11
CA ASP A 303 -0.50 8.75 -22.28
C ASP A 303 -0.29 9.46 -20.94
N SER A 304 -1.12 9.16 -19.93
CA SER A 304 -1.04 9.78 -18.60
C SER A 304 -0.23 8.96 -17.59
N ALA A 305 0.02 7.68 -17.89
CA ALA A 305 0.73 6.79 -16.97
C ALA A 305 2.21 7.12 -16.82
N THR A 306 2.60 7.42 -15.58
CA THR A 306 3.97 7.76 -15.17
C THR A 306 4.84 6.52 -15.00
N GLY A 307 4.22 5.38 -14.65
CA GLY A 307 4.91 4.15 -14.26
C GLY A 307 5.36 4.12 -12.80
N GLU A 308 4.99 5.13 -12.01
CA GLU A 308 5.26 5.20 -10.56
C GLU A 308 4.40 4.21 -9.76
N PHE A 309 3.23 3.83 -10.26
CA PHE A 309 2.34 2.86 -9.62
C PHE A 309 2.66 1.42 -10.05
N VAL A 310 2.90 0.56 -9.05
CA VAL A 310 3.15 -0.87 -9.22
C VAL A 310 2.13 -1.63 -8.37
N HIS A 311 1.12 -2.19 -9.03
CA HIS A 311 0.15 -3.09 -8.43
C HIS A 311 0.57 -4.54 -8.64
N ILE A 312 0.51 -5.36 -7.60
CA ILE A 312 0.96 -6.75 -7.65
C ILE A 312 -0.12 -7.69 -7.10
N GLU A 313 -0.61 -8.58 -7.96
CA GLU A 313 -1.56 -9.63 -7.61
C GLU A 313 -0.83 -10.97 -7.49
N GLN A 314 -0.93 -11.59 -6.32
CA GLN A 314 -0.03 -12.70 -5.97
C GLN A 314 -0.80 -13.95 -5.60
N ALA A 315 -0.31 -15.13 -6.01
CA ALA A 315 -0.74 -16.40 -5.44
C ALA A 315 -0.22 -16.57 -4.01
N ALA A 316 -0.85 -17.45 -3.22
CA ALA A 316 -0.50 -17.66 -1.81
C ALA A 316 0.98 -18.05 -1.60
N VAL A 317 1.53 -18.89 -2.48
CA VAL A 317 2.95 -19.31 -2.43
C VAL A 317 3.91 -18.12 -2.49
N ALA A 318 3.53 -17.05 -3.20
CA ALA A 318 4.40 -15.90 -3.37
C ALA A 318 4.35 -14.90 -2.20
N ARG A 319 3.41 -15.07 -1.27
CA ARG A 319 3.24 -14.23 -0.07
C ARG A 319 3.79 -14.86 1.20
N GLY A 320 4.16 -16.14 1.15
CA GLY A 320 4.78 -16.84 2.28
C GLY A 320 6.20 -16.34 2.54
N GLU A 321 6.64 -16.43 3.81
CA GLU A 321 7.95 -15.98 4.26
C GLU A 321 9.13 -16.59 3.48
N GLU A 322 8.99 -17.83 3.01
CA GLU A 322 9.99 -18.51 2.18
C GLU A 322 10.32 -17.74 0.89
N ALA A 323 9.39 -16.91 0.41
CA ALA A 323 9.58 -16.08 -0.77
C ALA A 323 10.28 -14.74 -0.48
N TYR A 324 10.36 -14.29 0.77
CA TYR A 324 10.75 -12.91 1.08
C TYR A 324 12.17 -12.59 0.62
N HIS A 325 13.11 -13.52 0.79
CA HIS A 325 14.48 -13.32 0.31
C HIS A 325 14.55 -13.11 -1.21
N GLY A 326 13.80 -13.91 -1.99
CA GLY A 326 13.76 -13.76 -3.45
C GLY A 326 13.10 -12.44 -3.88
N TRP A 327 12.03 -12.03 -3.18
CA TRP A 327 11.39 -10.73 -3.37
C TRP A 327 12.33 -9.57 -3.08
N THR A 328 12.99 -9.58 -1.91
CA THR A 328 13.99 -8.58 -1.54
C THR A 328 15.06 -8.48 -2.60
N ALA A 329 15.64 -9.61 -3.02
CA ALA A 329 16.68 -9.62 -4.06
C ALA A 329 16.19 -9.02 -5.38
N ALA A 330 14.95 -9.31 -5.79
CA ALA A 330 14.37 -8.75 -7.00
C ALA A 330 14.13 -7.23 -6.91
N LEU A 331 13.59 -6.76 -5.78
CA LEU A 331 13.38 -5.32 -5.53
C LEU A 331 14.70 -4.55 -5.44
N LEU A 332 15.71 -5.09 -4.75
CA LEU A 332 17.02 -4.46 -4.65
C LEU A 332 17.72 -4.33 -6.01
N ALA A 333 17.49 -5.28 -6.92
CA ALA A 333 18.02 -5.25 -8.29
C ALA A 333 17.21 -4.34 -9.22
N ALA A 334 15.88 -4.31 -9.09
CA ALA A 334 15.01 -3.49 -9.92
C ALA A 334 15.05 -1.99 -9.56
N PHE A 335 15.44 -1.68 -8.33
CA PHE A 335 15.50 -0.32 -7.80
C PHE A 335 16.88 0.00 -7.22
N SER A 336 17.55 0.97 -7.83
CA SER A 336 18.80 1.52 -7.33
C SER A 336 18.58 2.26 -6.01
N PRO A 337 19.63 2.37 -5.16
CA PRO A 337 19.58 3.26 -4.01
C PRO A 337 19.20 4.69 -4.43
N ALA A 338 18.35 5.34 -3.64
CA ALA A 338 18.04 6.75 -3.79
C ALA A 338 19.31 7.59 -3.54
N ALA A 339 19.48 8.66 -4.30
CA ALA A 339 20.46 9.68 -3.95
C ALA A 339 20.09 10.27 -2.58
N ALA A 340 21.09 10.55 -1.75
CA ALA A 340 20.85 11.27 -0.50
C ALA A 340 20.21 12.62 -0.83
N TYR A 341 19.11 12.96 -0.13
CA TYR A 341 18.57 14.31 -0.14
C TYR A 341 19.62 15.22 0.51
N THR A 342 20.21 16.13 -0.28
CA THR A 342 21.12 17.16 0.22
C THR A 342 20.36 18.34 0.79
#